data_AF-A0A832NR21-F1
#
_entry.id   AF-A0A832NR21-F1
#
_cell.length_a   1.000
_cell.length_b   1.000
_cell.length_c   1.000
_cell.angle_alpha   90.00
_cell.angle_beta   90.00
_cell.angle_gamma   90.00
#
_symmetry.space_group_name_H-M   'P 1'
#
loop_
_entity.id
_entity.type
_entity.pdbx_description
1 polymer ?
#
loop_
_entity_poly.entity_id
_entity_poly.type
_entity_poly.pdbx_seq_one_letter_code
_entity_poly.pdbx_strand_id
1 'polypeptide(L)'
;MKRVKVYGLDGKALKTVKLPDVFYTPVRYDLIGRAVVALQSHRLQPKGRDPMAGKRTTAESYGVGHGLARLPRVKGERYSKSGQAAFAPGTVGGRLAHPPTSEKRIEKKINRKERLLALKSAIAATADKEIVARRGHVFNVRRGLPIVVSDELEGVSRAKEAVEVLEKLGVKGDLE
;
A
#
# COMPACT_ATOMS: atom_id res chain seq x y z
N MET A 1 6.58 -0.40 -35.66
CA MET A 1 5.47 -0.51 -34.69
C MET A 1 5.23 -1.97 -34.34
N LYS A 2 5.28 -2.33 -33.05
CA LYS A 2 4.97 -3.68 -32.57
C LYS A 2 3.48 -3.97 -32.77
N ARG A 3 3.16 -5.18 -33.21
CA ARG A 3 1.80 -5.70 -33.43
C ARG A 3 1.54 -6.83 -32.44
N VAL A 4 0.34 -6.88 -31.87
CA VAL A 4 -0.08 -7.87 -30.88
C VAL A 4 -1.29 -8.63 -31.39
N LYS A 5 -1.32 -9.93 -31.13
CA LYS A 5 -2.46 -10.80 -31.46
C LYS A 5 -3.52 -10.67 -30.37
N VAL A 6 -4.77 -10.56 -30.79
CA VAL A 6 -5.95 -10.61 -29.93
C VAL A 6 -6.43 -12.06 -29.89
N TYR A 7 -6.61 -12.58 -28.69
CA TYR A 7 -7.05 -13.95 -28.44
C TYR A 7 -8.55 -13.99 -28.15
N GLY A 8 -9.25 -15.01 -28.67
CA GLY A 8 -10.62 -15.32 -28.27
C GLY A 8 -10.69 -16.13 -26.98
N LEU A 9 -11.90 -16.45 -26.52
CA LEU A 9 -12.16 -17.28 -25.33
C LEU A 9 -11.50 -18.66 -25.40
N ASP A 10 -11.29 -19.17 -26.62
CA ASP A 10 -10.61 -20.46 -26.85
C ASP A 10 -9.08 -20.40 -26.79
N GLY A 11 -8.50 -19.21 -26.57
CA GLY A 11 -7.05 -19.00 -26.63
C GLY A 11 -6.47 -19.02 -28.05
N LYS A 12 -7.32 -19.00 -29.09
CA LYS A 12 -6.93 -18.86 -30.49
C LYS A 12 -6.80 -17.39 -30.88
N ALA A 13 -5.83 -17.08 -31.75
CA ALA A 13 -5.63 -15.72 -32.25
C ALA A 13 -6.69 -15.37 -33.30
N LEU A 14 -7.49 -14.32 -33.05
CA LEU A 14 -8.54 -13.85 -33.93
C LEU A 14 -8.04 -12.76 -34.89
N LYS A 15 -7.48 -11.69 -34.33
CA LYS A 15 -7.04 -10.49 -35.07
C LYS A 15 -5.69 -10.00 -34.58
N THR A 16 -5.05 -9.15 -35.38
CA THR A 16 -3.79 -8.49 -34.98
C THR A 16 -4.01 -6.99 -34.92
N VAL A 17 -3.63 -6.36 -33.80
CA VAL A 17 -3.83 -4.93 -33.52
C VAL A 17 -2.47 -4.25 -33.30
N LYS A 18 -2.38 -2.97 -33.64
CA LYS A 18 -1.19 -2.14 -33.39
C LYS A 18 -1.15 -1.71 -31.92
N LEU A 19 0.00 -1.80 -31.28
CA LEU A 19 0.19 -1.30 -29.91
C LEU A 19 0.10 0.23 -29.87
N PRO A 20 -0.67 0.81 -28.93
CA PRO A 20 -0.70 2.25 -28.69
C PRO A 20 0.66 2.83 -28.31
N ASP A 21 0.82 4.14 -28.50
CA ASP A 21 2.08 4.87 -28.23
C ASP A 21 2.54 4.79 -26.77
N VAL A 22 1.61 4.57 -25.84
CA VAL A 22 1.89 4.45 -24.40
C VAL A 22 2.93 3.37 -24.10
N PHE A 23 2.93 2.26 -24.85
CA PHE A 23 3.85 1.14 -24.63
C PHE A 23 5.29 1.41 -25.08
N TYR A 24 5.54 2.51 -25.79
CA TYR A 24 6.89 2.93 -26.18
C TYR A 24 7.50 3.94 -25.20
N THR A 25 6.76 4.33 -24.16
CA THR A 25 7.29 5.21 -23.11
C THR A 25 8.45 4.52 -22.39
N PRO A 26 9.58 5.20 -22.12
CA PRO A 26 10.68 4.60 -21.37
C PRO A 26 10.22 4.20 -19.97
N VAL A 27 10.68 3.05 -19.50
CA VAL A 27 10.37 2.54 -18.15
C VAL A 27 11.22 3.28 -17.12
N ARG A 28 10.57 4.11 -16.30
CA ARG A 28 11.20 4.93 -15.26
C ARG A 28 10.80 4.47 -13.86
N TYR A 29 11.64 3.62 -13.26
CA TYR A 29 11.39 3.07 -11.93
C TYR A 29 11.38 4.13 -10.81
N ASP A 30 12.14 5.20 -10.97
CA ASP A 30 12.20 6.33 -10.03
C ASP A 30 10.83 7.01 -9.87
N LEU A 31 10.18 7.32 -11.00
CA LEU A 31 8.86 7.96 -11.02
C LEU A 31 7.76 7.02 -10.55
N ILE A 32 7.82 5.74 -10.97
CA ILE A 32 6.86 4.71 -10.55
C ILE A 32 6.93 4.54 -9.03
N GLY A 33 8.13 4.39 -8.46
CA GLY A 33 8.32 4.23 -7.02
C GLY A 33 7.78 5.41 -6.22
N ARG A 34 8.09 6.64 -6.64
CA ARG A 34 7.59 7.85 -5.97
C ARG A 34 6.06 7.94 -6.04
N ALA A 35 5.48 7.63 -7.20
CA ALA A 35 4.04 7.63 -7.39
C ALA A 35 3.33 6.58 -6.53
N VAL A 36 3.85 5.36 -6.46
CA VAL A 36 3.27 4.28 -5.64
C VAL A 36 3.29 4.65 -4.16
N VAL A 37 4.41 5.16 -3.64
CA VAL A 37 4.52 5.58 -2.23
C VAL A 37 3.54 6.71 -1.91
N ALA A 38 3.36 7.66 -2.83
CA ALA A 38 2.38 8.74 -2.65
C ALA A 38 0.94 8.20 -2.66
N LEU A 39 0.59 7.36 -3.63
CA LEU A 39 -0.75 6.78 -3.73
C LEU A 39 -1.10 5.86 -2.55
N GLN A 40 -0.14 5.07 -2.06
CA GLN A 40 -0.32 4.26 -0.86
C GLN A 40 -0.59 5.13 0.38
N SER A 41 0.04 6.30 0.48
CA SER A 41 -0.20 7.21 1.59
C SER A 41 -1.63 7.78 1.62
N HIS A 42 -2.29 7.92 0.47
CA HIS A 42 -3.69 8.39 0.38
C HIS A 42 -4.70 7.36 0.88
N ARG A 43 -4.32 6.07 0.96
CA ARG A 43 -5.19 5.00 1.48
C ARG A 43 -5.13 4.88 3.01
N LEU A 44 -4.19 5.58 3.67
CA LEU A 44 -4.00 5.48 5.11
C LEU A 44 -5.05 6.31 5.84
N GLN A 45 -5.72 5.69 6.81
CA GLN A 45 -6.64 6.41 7.69
C GLN A 45 -5.86 7.15 8.79
N PRO A 46 -6.21 8.43 9.07
CA PRO A 46 -5.70 9.15 10.23
C PRO A 46 -5.98 8.39 11.52
N LYS A 47 -4.94 8.23 12.33
CA LYS A 47 -5.02 7.54 13.63
C LYS A 47 -4.27 8.31 14.68
N GLY A 48 -4.83 8.35 15.88
CA GLY A 48 -4.22 9.03 17.02
C GLY A 48 -4.63 8.41 18.35
N ARG A 49 -3.94 8.82 19.41
CA ARG A 49 -4.33 8.53 20.80
C ARG A 49 -5.23 9.65 21.32
N ASP A 50 -6.05 9.35 22.33
CA ASP A 50 -6.78 10.39 23.09
C ASP A 50 -5.75 11.42 23.61
N PRO A 51 -5.92 12.73 23.31
CA PRO A 51 -5.01 13.78 23.76
C PRO A 51 -4.78 13.80 25.29
N MET A 52 -5.74 13.29 26.07
CA MET A 52 -5.71 13.21 27.53
C MET A 52 -5.31 11.83 28.08
N ALA A 53 -4.97 10.87 27.22
CA ALA A 53 -4.49 9.56 27.65
C ALA A 53 -3.25 9.68 28.55
N GLY A 54 -3.31 9.08 29.75
CA GLY A 54 -2.24 9.12 30.75
C GLY A 54 -2.03 10.49 31.42
N LYS A 55 -2.85 11.51 31.10
CA LYS A 55 -2.81 12.85 31.70
C LYS A 55 -3.96 13.12 32.67
N ARG A 56 -5.02 12.30 32.68
CA ARG A 56 -6.17 12.40 33.61
C ARG A 56 -5.76 11.94 35.02
N THR A 57 -4.87 12.68 35.66
CA THR A 57 -4.31 12.37 36.98
C THR A 57 -4.07 13.66 37.75
N THR A 58 -4.18 13.62 39.07
CA THR A 58 -3.83 14.74 39.97
C THR A 58 -2.35 14.75 40.38
N ALA A 59 -1.51 13.99 39.67
CA ALA A 59 -0.14 13.71 40.10
C ALA A 59 0.76 14.96 40.05
N GLU A 60 1.53 15.17 41.13
CA GLU A 60 2.51 16.24 41.25
C GLU A 60 3.83 15.69 41.83
N SER A 61 4.93 16.39 41.56
CA SER A 61 6.23 15.97 42.10
C SER A 61 6.33 16.36 43.57
N TYR A 62 6.79 15.44 44.43
CA TYR A 62 7.09 15.74 45.84
C TYR A 62 8.36 16.59 46.02
N GLY A 63 9.15 16.80 44.96
CA GLY A 63 10.39 17.56 45.06
C GLY A 63 11.56 16.75 45.63
N VAL A 64 12.47 17.43 46.31
CA VAL A 64 13.70 16.85 46.88
C VAL A 64 13.53 16.54 48.37
N GLY A 65 14.44 15.74 48.95
CA GLY A 65 14.46 15.48 50.40
C GLY A 65 13.69 14.23 50.86
N HIS A 66 13.07 13.49 49.92
CA HIS A 66 12.26 12.29 50.24
C HIS A 66 12.93 10.96 49.87
N GLY A 67 14.20 10.94 49.45
CA GLY A 67 14.88 9.71 48.99
C GLY A 67 14.24 9.07 47.74
N LEU A 68 13.42 9.82 47.01
CA LEU A 68 12.65 9.34 45.85
C LEU A 68 13.02 10.10 44.58
N ALA A 69 12.83 9.45 43.43
CA ALA A 69 12.91 10.13 42.14
C ALA A 69 11.84 11.24 42.03
N ARG A 70 12.20 12.35 41.37
CA ARG A 70 11.39 13.58 41.21
C ARG A 70 10.22 13.46 40.22
N LEU A 71 9.78 12.24 39.91
CA LEU A 71 8.66 11.99 39.02
C LEU A 71 7.32 12.42 39.67
N PRO A 72 6.33 12.87 38.89
CA PRO A 72 5.01 13.18 39.42
C PRO A 72 4.35 11.94 40.03
N ARG A 73 3.77 12.07 41.21
CA ARG A 73 3.13 10.99 41.96
C ARG A 73 1.68 11.32 42.29
N VAL A 74 0.81 10.32 42.23
CA VAL A 74 -0.63 10.51 42.48
C VAL A 74 -0.87 10.94 43.93
N LYS A 75 -1.65 12.01 44.11
CA LYS A 75 -1.98 12.58 45.43
C LYS A 75 -3.03 11.76 46.18
N GLY A 76 -2.97 11.78 47.51
CA GLY A 76 -4.01 11.24 48.40
C GLY A 76 -3.45 10.16 49.32
N GLU A 77 -4.31 9.48 50.05
CA GLU A 77 -3.90 8.52 51.07
C GLU A 77 -4.85 7.33 51.10
N ARG A 78 -4.41 6.19 51.63
CA ARG A 78 -5.26 5.00 51.88
C ARG A 78 -5.86 4.34 50.61
N TYR A 79 -5.17 4.43 49.48
CA TYR A 79 -5.48 3.62 48.30
C TYR A 79 -4.19 3.25 47.54
N SER A 80 -4.17 2.08 46.91
CA SER A 80 -2.94 1.46 46.37
C SER A 80 -2.25 2.27 45.26
N LYS A 81 -3.00 3.14 44.58
CA LYS A 81 -2.49 3.99 43.50
C LYS A 81 -1.84 5.29 44.03
N SER A 82 -2.08 5.66 45.29
CA SER A 82 -1.43 6.82 45.91
C SER A 82 0.08 6.64 46.00
N GLY A 83 0.84 7.71 45.77
CA GLY A 83 2.31 7.70 45.82
C GLY A 83 2.99 7.02 44.63
N GLN A 84 2.25 6.36 43.74
CA GLN A 84 2.80 5.80 42.51
C GLN A 84 3.13 6.90 41.49
N ALA A 85 4.20 6.69 40.72
CA ALA A 85 4.56 7.59 39.64
C ALA A 85 3.52 7.53 38.49
N ALA A 86 3.10 8.69 38.01
CA ALA A 86 2.12 8.84 36.93
C ALA A 86 2.45 10.06 36.07
N PHE A 87 1.63 10.35 35.06
CA PHE A 87 1.74 11.50 34.15
C PHE A 87 2.97 11.51 33.22
N ALA A 88 4.15 11.12 33.69
CA ALA A 88 5.40 11.18 32.94
C ALA A 88 5.60 10.01 31.96
N PRO A 89 6.30 10.22 30.83
CA PRO A 89 6.72 9.12 29.97
C PRO A 89 7.67 8.18 30.73
N GLY A 90 7.51 6.86 30.54
CA GLY A 90 8.27 5.84 31.28
C GLY A 90 7.62 5.37 32.58
N THR A 91 6.49 5.96 32.99
CA THR A 91 5.69 5.48 34.13
C THR A 91 4.55 4.56 33.67
N VAL A 92 4.16 3.59 34.49
CA VAL A 92 3.05 2.69 34.18
C VAL A 92 1.72 3.47 34.23
N GLY A 93 1.07 3.60 33.06
CA GLY A 93 -0.16 4.39 32.91
C GLY A 93 0.06 5.90 32.73
N GLY A 94 1.31 6.36 32.59
CA GLY A 94 1.63 7.75 32.26
C GLY A 94 1.40 8.09 30.79
N ARG A 95 1.56 9.37 30.44
CA ARG A 95 1.41 9.84 29.05
C ARG A 95 2.58 9.37 28.19
N LEU A 96 2.33 9.17 26.89
CA LEU A 96 3.39 8.98 25.92
C LEU A 96 4.05 10.34 25.57
N ALA A 97 5.36 10.36 25.32
CA ALA A 97 6.09 11.62 25.07
C ALA A 97 5.65 12.30 23.75
N HIS A 98 5.46 11.52 22.69
CA HIS A 98 5.02 11.96 21.36
C HIS A 98 4.01 10.96 20.76
N PRO A 99 2.77 10.91 21.26
CA PRO A 99 1.77 10.00 20.73
C PRO A 99 1.42 10.34 19.27
N PRO A 100 1.03 9.36 18.46
CA PRO A 100 0.46 9.66 17.15
C PRO A 100 -0.79 10.52 17.33
N THR A 101 -0.91 11.56 16.51
CA THR A 101 -2.07 12.46 16.47
C THR A 101 -2.84 12.24 15.17
N SER A 102 -4.17 12.36 15.26
CA SER A 102 -5.05 12.34 14.08
C SER A 102 -4.79 13.50 13.14
N GLU A 103 -4.31 14.63 13.67
CA GLU A 103 -3.96 15.84 12.92
C GLU A 103 -2.71 15.69 12.04
N LYS A 104 -1.94 14.61 12.22
CA LYS A 104 -0.74 14.38 11.41
C LYS A 104 -1.13 14.29 9.94
N ARG A 105 -0.45 15.07 9.10
CA ARG A 105 -0.62 14.99 7.64
C ARG A 105 0.10 13.75 7.10
N ILE A 106 -0.66 12.68 6.86
CA ILE A 106 -0.14 11.39 6.39
C ILE A 106 0.02 11.36 4.86
N GLU A 107 -0.82 12.12 4.15
CA GLU A 107 -0.85 12.14 2.69
C GLU A 107 0.34 12.87 2.07
N LYS A 108 1.06 12.16 1.20
CA LYS A 108 2.12 12.74 0.37
C LYS A 108 1.52 13.31 -0.91
N LYS A 109 1.82 14.57 -1.22
CA LYS A 109 1.39 15.20 -2.48
C LYS A 109 2.24 14.69 -3.66
N ILE A 110 1.62 14.57 -4.83
CA ILE A 110 2.29 14.27 -6.09
C ILE A 110 1.74 15.17 -7.20
N ASN A 111 2.61 15.58 -8.12
CA ASN A 111 2.23 16.40 -9.26
C ASN A 111 1.40 15.59 -10.26
N ARG A 112 0.39 16.22 -10.86
CA ARG A 112 -0.48 15.55 -11.86
C ARG A 112 0.31 15.04 -13.07
N LYS A 113 1.27 15.82 -13.58
CA LYS A 113 2.13 15.45 -14.71
C LYS A 113 3.01 14.23 -14.38
N GLU A 114 3.59 14.23 -13.18
CA GLU A 114 4.42 13.12 -12.70
C GLU A 114 3.61 11.83 -12.55
N ARG A 115 2.42 11.93 -11.93
CA ARG A 115 1.50 10.79 -11.79
C ARG A 115 1.12 10.19 -13.15
N LEU A 116 0.83 11.03 -14.14
CA LEU A 116 0.49 10.58 -15.49
C LEU A 116 1.68 9.92 -16.19
N LEU A 117 2.89 10.47 -16.04
CA LEU A 117 4.10 9.89 -16.63
C LEU A 117 4.44 8.54 -15.98
N ALA A 118 4.32 8.43 -14.65
CA ALA A 118 4.50 7.18 -13.93
C ALA A 118 3.50 6.11 -14.38
N LEU A 119 2.24 6.47 -14.59
CA LEU A 119 1.22 5.56 -15.13
C LEU A 119 1.60 5.05 -16.54
N LYS A 120 2.03 5.95 -17.43
CA LYS A 120 2.48 5.56 -18.78
C LYS A 120 3.70 4.63 -18.74
N SER A 121 4.71 4.94 -17.94
CA SER A 121 5.87 4.04 -17.75
C SER A 121 5.47 2.69 -17.15
N ALA A 122 4.50 2.65 -16.22
CA ALA A 122 4.02 1.40 -15.65
C ALA A 122 3.29 0.53 -16.68
N ILE A 123 2.45 1.14 -17.53
CA ILE A 123 1.79 0.44 -18.65
C ILE A 123 2.83 -0.07 -19.65
N ALA A 124 3.86 0.71 -19.97
CA ALA A 124 4.94 0.25 -20.86
C ALA A 124 5.68 -0.98 -20.30
N ALA A 125 5.90 -1.03 -18.98
CA ALA A 125 6.56 -2.15 -18.32
C ALA A 125 5.79 -3.48 -18.42
N THR A 126 4.47 -3.47 -18.60
CA THR A 126 3.68 -4.71 -18.73
C THR A 126 3.86 -5.41 -20.09
N ALA A 127 4.37 -4.70 -21.10
CA ALA A 127 4.69 -5.27 -22.40
C ALA A 127 6.07 -5.96 -22.44
N ASP A 128 6.90 -5.77 -21.41
CA ASP A 128 8.24 -6.34 -21.33
C ASP A 128 8.24 -7.66 -20.57
N LYS A 129 8.62 -8.75 -21.26
CA LYS A 129 8.66 -10.09 -20.68
C LYS A 129 9.70 -10.22 -19.56
N GLU A 130 10.85 -9.54 -19.68
CA GLU A 130 11.93 -9.66 -18.71
C GLU A 130 11.52 -9.01 -17.38
N ILE A 131 10.87 -7.84 -17.46
CA ILE A 131 10.40 -7.12 -16.28
C ILE A 131 9.32 -7.91 -15.54
N VAL A 132 8.37 -8.50 -16.29
CA VAL A 132 7.27 -9.29 -15.71
C VAL A 132 7.78 -10.60 -15.11
N ALA A 133 8.70 -11.30 -15.79
CA ALA A 133 9.31 -12.51 -15.24
C ALA A 133 10.15 -12.21 -13.98
N ARG A 134 10.95 -11.13 -13.98
CA ARG A 134 11.73 -10.70 -12.82
C ARG A 134 10.86 -10.29 -11.62
N ARG A 135 9.61 -9.88 -11.85
CA ARG A 135 8.65 -9.59 -10.78
C ARG A 135 8.21 -10.87 -10.04
N GLY A 136 8.34 -12.03 -10.67
CA GLY A 136 7.96 -13.34 -10.13
C GLY A 136 6.74 -13.97 -10.78
N HIS A 137 6.21 -13.40 -11.86
CA HIS A 137 5.03 -13.95 -12.53
C HIS A 137 5.37 -15.20 -13.34
N VAL A 138 4.54 -16.23 -13.23
CA VAL A 138 4.70 -17.51 -13.94
C VAL A 138 3.69 -17.56 -15.09
N PHE A 139 4.16 -17.30 -16.30
CA PHE A 139 3.33 -17.32 -17.50
C PHE A 139 3.99 -18.11 -18.62
N ASN A 140 3.16 -18.64 -19.51
CA ASN A 140 3.65 -19.40 -20.65
C ASN A 140 4.33 -18.45 -21.68
N VAL A 141 5.67 -18.40 -21.66
CA VAL A 141 6.53 -17.48 -22.43
C VAL A 141 6.23 -17.49 -23.94
N ARG A 142 5.60 -18.55 -24.44
CA ARG A 142 5.25 -18.75 -25.85
C ARG A 142 4.27 -17.70 -26.39
N ARG A 143 3.45 -17.07 -25.54
CA ARG A 143 2.55 -15.98 -25.95
C ARG A 143 3.23 -14.62 -25.69
N GLY A 144 3.06 -13.69 -26.63
CA GLY A 144 3.61 -12.34 -26.51
C GLY A 144 2.91 -11.55 -25.41
N LEU A 145 3.62 -10.65 -24.74
CA LEU A 145 3.01 -9.63 -23.87
C LEU A 145 2.84 -8.32 -24.65
N PRO A 146 1.83 -7.49 -24.36
CA PRO A 146 0.69 -7.77 -23.47
C PRO A 146 -0.30 -8.78 -24.08
N ILE A 147 -1.04 -9.51 -23.23
CA ILE A 147 -2.11 -10.41 -23.68
C ILE A 147 -3.37 -9.58 -23.88
N VAL A 148 -3.93 -9.59 -25.09
CA VAL A 148 -5.17 -8.88 -25.44
C VAL A 148 -6.23 -9.91 -25.77
N VAL A 149 -7.43 -9.77 -25.19
CA VAL A 149 -8.56 -10.69 -25.36
C VAL A 149 -9.71 -9.99 -26.09
N SER A 150 -10.60 -10.74 -26.74
CA SER A 150 -11.84 -10.20 -27.34
C SER A 150 -12.82 -9.69 -26.27
N ASP A 151 -13.67 -8.75 -26.67
CA ASP A 151 -14.71 -8.15 -25.81
C ASP A 151 -15.76 -9.17 -25.33
N GLU A 152 -15.82 -10.35 -25.97
CA GLU A 152 -16.65 -11.49 -25.56
C GLU A 152 -16.37 -11.96 -24.13
N LEU A 153 -15.18 -11.65 -23.58
CA LEU A 153 -14.83 -11.93 -22.19
C LEU A 153 -15.77 -11.23 -21.19
N GLU A 154 -16.32 -10.07 -21.54
CA GLU A 154 -17.26 -9.32 -20.69
C GLU A 154 -18.59 -10.07 -20.47
N GLY A 155 -18.93 -11.00 -21.37
CA GLY A 155 -20.16 -11.81 -21.29
C GLY A 155 -20.05 -13.06 -20.41
N VAL A 156 -18.87 -13.39 -19.88
CA VAL A 156 -18.66 -14.59 -19.06
C VAL A 156 -19.27 -14.36 -17.67
N SER A 157 -20.33 -15.12 -17.36
CA SER A 157 -21.09 -14.95 -16.09
C SER A 157 -20.60 -15.87 -14.96
N ARG A 158 -20.03 -17.03 -15.29
CA ARG A 158 -19.63 -18.05 -14.31
C ARG A 158 -18.13 -18.04 -14.09
N ALA A 159 -17.71 -18.08 -12.81
CA ALA A 159 -16.29 -18.14 -12.44
C ALA A 159 -15.58 -19.39 -13.00
N LYS A 160 -16.28 -20.52 -13.12
CA LYS A 160 -15.74 -21.75 -13.72
C LYS A 160 -15.29 -21.51 -15.17
N GLU A 161 -16.12 -20.86 -15.97
CA GLU A 161 -15.82 -20.52 -17.36
C GLU A 161 -14.64 -19.53 -17.44
N ALA A 162 -14.55 -18.57 -16.52
CA ALA A 162 -13.42 -17.64 -16.46
C ALA A 162 -12.09 -18.35 -16.17
N VAL A 163 -12.07 -19.34 -15.27
CA VAL A 163 -10.87 -20.16 -14.98
C VAL A 163 -10.46 -20.97 -16.21
N GLU A 164 -11.43 -21.58 -16.90
CA GLU A 164 -11.16 -22.32 -18.15
C GLU A 164 -10.54 -21.41 -19.23
N VAL A 165 -11.02 -20.16 -19.34
CA VAL A 165 -10.43 -19.17 -20.28
C VAL A 165 -9.00 -18.82 -19.89
N LEU A 166 -8.70 -18.59 -18.59
CA LEU A 166 -7.33 -18.29 -18.12
C LEU A 166 -6.36 -19.46 -18.35
N GLU A 167 -6.84 -20.69 -18.23
CA GLU A 167 -6.11 -21.91 -18.56
C GLU A 167 -5.81 -21.97 -20.06
N LYS A 168 -6.82 -21.77 -20.91
CA LYS A 168 -6.64 -21.67 -22.37
C LYS A 168 -5.73 -20.51 -22.76
N LEU A 169 -5.69 -19.43 -21.94
CA LEU A 169 -4.80 -18.28 -22.13
C LEU A 169 -3.34 -18.56 -21.73
N GLY A 170 -3.08 -19.60 -20.95
CA GLY A 170 -1.74 -19.99 -20.50
C GLY A 170 -1.22 -19.16 -19.33
N VAL A 171 -2.14 -18.54 -18.56
CA VAL A 171 -1.82 -17.68 -17.40
C VAL A 171 -2.14 -18.39 -16.07
N LYS A 172 -2.67 -19.61 -16.12
CA LYS A 172 -3.02 -20.40 -14.92
C LYS A 172 -1.85 -20.59 -13.94
N GLY A 173 -0.61 -20.64 -14.42
CA GLY A 173 0.56 -20.74 -13.55
C GLY A 173 0.76 -19.55 -12.60
N ASP A 174 0.15 -18.40 -12.86
CA ASP A 174 0.20 -17.23 -11.96
C ASP A 174 -0.92 -17.23 -10.91
N LEU A 175 -1.90 -18.15 -11.03
CA LEU A 175 -2.99 -18.34 -10.06
C LEU A 175 -2.65 -19.33 -8.95
N GLU A 176 -1.71 -20.25 -9.21
CA GLU A 176 -1.24 -21.29 -8.28
C GLU A 176 -0.08 -20.79 -7.43
#